data_AF-A0AA42ZSZ4-F1
#
_entry.id   AF-A0AA42ZSZ4-F1
#
_cell.length_a   1.000
_cell.length_b   1.000
_cell.length_c   1.000
_cell.angle_alpha   90.00
_cell.angle_beta   90.00
_cell.angle_gamma   90.00
#
_symmetry.space_group_name_H-M   'P 1'
#
loop_
_entity.id
_entity.type
_entity.pdbx_description
1 polymer ?
#
loop_
_entity_poly.entity_id
_entity_poly.type
_entity_poly.pdbx_seq_one_letter_code
_entity_poly.pdbx_strand_id
1 'polypeptide(L)'
;AWNSFWTTLEIAAISAPLTAGVGLLTAYILVRQRFVGRDAFEFGTMLSFAIPGTVIGIGYILAFNVPPIEITGTGVVLVICFVFRNMPVGVRAGIAAMSQIDQSLDEASLTLGARSFTTLRKVVLPLLRPAIVAALVFSFVRAMTAISAVIFLVSANYDMATSYILGRVENSDFGLAIAYSSVLILVMLCAIVLIQIVVGQRRLGRRGAQQFGLEGSTA
;
A
#
# COMPACT_ATOMS: atom_id res chain seq x y z
N ALA A 1 -13.59 -8.83 21.58
CA ALA A 1 -12.12 -8.96 21.59
C ALA A 1 -11.64 -9.66 20.33
N TRP A 2 -11.92 -10.95 20.12
CA TRP A 2 -11.40 -11.65 18.94
C TRP A 2 -12.05 -11.24 17.61
N ASN A 3 -13.32 -10.83 17.61
CA ASN A 3 -13.95 -10.34 16.39
C ASN A 3 -13.19 -9.13 15.82
N SER A 4 -12.83 -8.15 16.65
CA SER A 4 -12.12 -6.96 16.17
C SER A 4 -10.69 -7.24 15.68
N PHE A 5 -10.05 -8.28 16.24
CA PHE A 5 -8.78 -8.79 15.73
C PHE A 5 -8.94 -9.35 14.32
N TRP A 6 -9.90 -10.25 14.10
CA TRP A 6 -10.14 -10.86 12.80
C TRP A 6 -10.60 -9.83 11.77
N THR A 7 -11.51 -8.93 12.15
CA THR A 7 -11.92 -7.81 11.29
C THR A 7 -10.71 -6.99 10.84
N THR A 8 -9.80 -6.66 11.75
CA THR A 8 -8.60 -5.89 11.39
C THR A 8 -7.71 -6.65 10.44
N LEU A 9 -7.48 -7.94 10.70
CA LEU A 9 -6.65 -8.78 9.86
C LEU A 9 -7.25 -8.96 8.47
N GLU A 10 -8.54 -9.21 8.35
CA GLU A 10 -9.27 -9.34 7.09
C GLU A 10 -9.22 -8.03 6.29
N ILE A 11 -9.57 -6.91 6.92
CA ILE A 11 -9.54 -5.59 6.27
C ILE A 11 -8.12 -5.23 5.83
N ALA A 12 -7.10 -5.50 6.64
CA ALA A 12 -5.71 -5.27 6.28
C ALA A 12 -5.24 -6.20 5.15
N ALA A 13 -5.58 -7.49 5.21
CA ALA A 13 -5.23 -8.47 4.19
C ALA A 13 -5.88 -8.19 2.83
N ILE A 14 -7.08 -7.59 2.81
CA ILE A 14 -7.78 -7.20 1.58
C ILE A 14 -7.28 -5.83 1.08
N SER A 15 -7.20 -4.82 1.95
CA SER A 15 -6.83 -3.47 1.53
C SER A 15 -5.37 -3.34 1.10
N ALA A 16 -4.43 -4.06 1.73
CA ALA A 16 -3.01 -3.98 1.36
C ALA A 16 -2.72 -4.32 -0.11
N PRO A 17 -3.16 -5.47 -0.66
CA PRO A 17 -2.94 -5.80 -2.06
C PRO A 17 -3.71 -4.89 -3.01
N LEU A 18 -4.93 -4.46 -2.66
CA LEU A 18 -5.66 -3.49 -3.45
C LEU A 18 -4.91 -2.14 -3.51
N THR A 19 -4.41 -1.66 -2.39
CA THR A 19 -3.62 -0.42 -2.32
C THR A 19 -2.35 -0.52 -3.16
N ALA A 20 -1.60 -1.62 -3.02
CA ALA A 20 -0.39 -1.84 -3.81
C ALA A 20 -0.71 -1.93 -5.30
N GLY A 21 -1.78 -2.65 -5.67
CA GLY A 21 -2.23 -2.79 -7.05
C GLY A 21 -2.62 -1.45 -7.68
N VAL A 22 -3.49 -0.67 -7.01
CA VAL A 22 -3.93 0.63 -7.51
C VAL A 22 -2.77 1.62 -7.57
N GLY A 23 -1.91 1.65 -6.53
CA GLY A 23 -0.74 2.53 -6.50
C GLY A 23 0.26 2.22 -7.62
N LEU A 24 0.58 0.95 -7.85
CA LEU A 24 1.48 0.53 -8.92
C LEU A 24 0.87 0.72 -10.30
N LEU A 25 -0.43 0.50 -10.47
CA LEU A 25 -1.12 0.76 -11.74
C LEU A 25 -1.08 2.26 -12.06
N THR A 26 -1.34 3.11 -11.07
CA THR A 26 -1.26 4.56 -11.20
C THR A 26 0.17 4.99 -11.54
N ALA A 27 1.18 4.42 -10.88
CA ALA A 27 2.58 4.65 -11.23
C ALA A 27 2.92 4.21 -12.66
N TYR A 28 2.38 3.08 -13.12
CA TYR A 28 2.58 2.60 -14.49
C TYR A 28 2.01 3.57 -15.51
N ILE A 29 0.79 4.05 -15.27
CA ILE A 29 0.16 5.07 -16.12
C ILE A 29 1.01 6.35 -16.12
N LEU A 30 1.42 6.82 -14.94
CA LEU A 30 2.25 8.01 -14.83
C LEU A 30 3.58 7.84 -15.55
N VAL A 31 4.31 6.75 -15.39
CA VAL A 31 5.66 6.61 -15.98
C VAL A 31 5.61 6.24 -17.47
N ARG A 32 4.74 5.30 -17.86
CA ARG A 32 4.77 4.67 -19.19
C ARG A 32 3.82 5.33 -20.20
N GLN A 33 2.85 6.15 -19.77
CA GLN A 33 1.93 6.82 -20.67
C GLN A 33 2.22 8.32 -20.76
N ARG A 34 2.06 8.88 -21.96
CA ARG A 34 2.11 10.32 -22.21
C ARG A 34 0.69 10.78 -22.52
N PHE A 35 0.14 11.65 -21.67
CA PHE A 35 -1.20 12.21 -21.82
C PHE A 35 -1.25 13.63 -21.28
N VAL A 36 -2.22 14.41 -21.76
CA VAL A 36 -2.44 15.80 -21.32
C VAL A 36 -2.96 15.79 -19.88
N GLY A 37 -2.39 16.60 -18.99
CA GLY A 37 -2.80 16.70 -17.58
C GLY A 37 -2.12 15.70 -16.63
N ARG A 38 -1.06 15.03 -17.07
CA ARG A 38 -0.27 14.09 -16.25
C ARG A 38 0.13 14.66 -14.89
N ASP A 39 0.68 15.87 -14.85
CA ASP A 39 1.15 16.48 -13.60
C ASP A 39 0.00 16.81 -12.65
N ALA A 40 -1.15 17.22 -13.18
CA ALA A 40 -2.37 17.44 -12.40
C ALA A 40 -2.92 16.12 -11.83
N PHE A 41 -2.87 15.04 -12.61
CA PHE A 41 -3.24 13.71 -12.15
C PHE A 41 -2.30 13.20 -11.06
N GLU A 42 -0.98 13.33 -11.24
CA GLU A 42 0.01 13.00 -10.22
C GLU A 42 -0.24 13.79 -8.93
N PHE A 43 -0.40 15.11 -9.03
CA PHE A 43 -0.72 15.98 -7.90
C PHE A 43 -2.02 15.53 -7.19
N GLY A 44 -3.08 15.25 -7.96
CA GLY A 44 -4.35 14.78 -7.42
C GLY A 44 -4.24 13.46 -6.67
N THR A 45 -3.44 12.51 -7.16
CA THR A 45 -3.20 11.24 -6.46
C THR A 45 -2.51 11.46 -5.12
N MET A 46 -1.56 12.41 -5.06
CA MET A 46 -0.79 12.73 -3.87
C MET A 46 -1.56 13.57 -2.83
N LEU A 47 -2.59 14.31 -3.26
CA LEU A 47 -3.39 15.18 -2.40
C LEU A 47 -4.05 14.44 -1.24
N SER A 48 -4.46 13.19 -1.46
CA SER A 48 -5.05 12.32 -0.43
C SER A 48 -4.15 12.12 0.80
N PHE A 49 -2.83 12.22 0.63
CA PHE A 49 -1.86 12.12 1.73
C PHE A 49 -1.83 13.35 2.63
N ALA A 50 -2.22 14.52 2.12
CA ALA A 50 -2.24 15.78 2.87
C ALA A 50 -3.45 15.89 3.81
N ILE A 51 -4.49 15.08 3.60
CA ILE A 51 -5.75 15.20 4.33
C ILE A 51 -5.64 14.48 5.70
N PRO A 52 -5.96 15.17 6.82
CA PRO A 52 -5.99 14.55 8.14
C PRO A 52 -6.95 13.35 8.19
N GLY A 53 -6.63 12.38 9.06
CA GLY A 53 -7.45 11.16 9.21
C GLY A 53 -8.88 11.43 9.64
N THR A 54 -9.06 12.37 10.57
CA THR A 54 -10.39 12.78 11.05
C THR A 54 -11.25 13.34 9.91
N VAL A 55 -10.67 14.21 9.08
CA VAL A 55 -11.34 14.80 7.90
C VAL A 55 -11.73 13.72 6.89
N ILE A 56 -10.86 12.73 6.66
CA ILE A 56 -11.18 11.58 5.80
C ILE A 56 -12.34 10.77 6.40
N GLY A 57 -12.29 10.43 7.69
CA GLY A 57 -13.35 9.64 8.34
C GLY A 57 -14.71 10.33 8.24
N ILE A 58 -14.77 11.61 8.60
CA ILE A 58 -16.00 12.42 8.50
C ILE A 58 -16.46 12.53 7.05
N GLY A 59 -15.54 12.81 6.11
CA GLY A 59 -15.87 12.91 4.69
C GLY A 59 -16.48 11.62 4.12
N TYR A 60 -15.97 10.46 4.53
CA TYR A 60 -16.52 9.16 4.13
C TYR A 60 -17.91 8.91 4.72
N ILE A 61 -18.17 9.27 5.98
CA ILE A 61 -19.54 9.22 6.53
C ILE A 61 -20.46 10.10 5.68
N LEU A 62 -20.10 11.36 5.46
CA LEU A 62 -20.97 12.30 4.73
C LEU A 62 -21.24 11.84 3.29
N ALA A 63 -20.25 11.19 2.66
CA ALA A 63 -20.37 10.71 1.28
C ALA A 63 -21.17 9.39 1.15
N PHE A 64 -21.13 8.51 2.15
CA PHE A 64 -21.60 7.12 2.02
C PHE A 64 -22.64 6.69 3.06
N ASN A 65 -23.22 7.63 3.79
CA ASN A 65 -24.25 7.35 4.82
C ASN A 65 -25.69 7.56 4.31
N VAL A 66 -25.86 8.02 3.07
CA VAL A 66 -27.17 8.28 2.45
C VAL A 66 -27.20 7.72 1.02
N PRO A 67 -28.39 7.50 0.42
CA PRO A 67 -28.50 7.01 -0.95
C PRO A 67 -27.79 7.94 -1.94
N PRO A 68 -27.27 7.42 -3.08
CA PRO A 68 -27.53 6.10 -3.65
C PRO A 68 -26.55 4.98 -3.22
N ILE A 69 -25.47 5.30 -2.51
CA ILE A 69 -24.44 4.33 -2.08
C ILE A 69 -24.30 4.39 -0.55
N GLU A 70 -25.01 3.50 0.12
CA GLU A 70 -24.99 3.37 1.58
C GLU A 70 -24.05 2.23 1.99
N ILE A 71 -22.79 2.56 2.26
CA ILE A 71 -21.78 1.58 2.70
C ILE A 71 -21.18 1.92 4.06
N THR A 72 -21.63 2.99 4.70
CA THR A 72 -21.21 3.36 6.07
C THR A 72 -21.50 2.22 7.04
N GLY A 73 -20.53 1.92 7.91
CA GLY A 73 -20.62 0.83 8.87
C GLY A 73 -20.40 -0.57 8.29
N THR A 74 -20.00 -0.70 7.02
CA THR A 74 -19.58 -1.98 6.41
C THR A 74 -18.05 -2.09 6.32
N GLY A 75 -17.51 -3.29 6.12
CA GLY A 75 -16.08 -3.47 5.85
C GLY A 75 -15.61 -2.80 4.54
N VAL A 76 -16.51 -2.60 3.59
CA VAL A 76 -16.20 -2.01 2.28
C VAL A 76 -15.69 -0.57 2.41
N VAL A 77 -16.35 0.24 3.25
CA VAL A 77 -15.94 1.65 3.45
C VAL A 77 -14.55 1.74 4.09
N LEU A 78 -14.20 0.82 4.99
CA LEU A 78 -12.88 0.71 5.59
C LEU A 78 -11.82 0.35 4.55
N VAL A 79 -12.09 -0.65 3.70
CA VAL A 79 -11.17 -1.06 2.62
C VAL A 79 -10.92 0.09 1.65
N ILE A 80 -11.98 0.77 1.17
CA ILE A 80 -11.86 1.90 0.24
C ILE A 80 -11.07 3.04 0.89
N CYS A 81 -11.39 3.38 2.15
CA CYS A 81 -10.66 4.40 2.91
C CYS A 81 -9.16 4.08 2.98
N PHE A 82 -8.78 2.83 3.27
CA PHE A 82 -7.36 2.44 3.30
C PHE A 82 -6.69 2.50 1.94
N VAL A 83 -7.36 2.03 0.89
CA VAL A 83 -6.82 2.08 -0.47
C VAL A 83 -6.50 3.52 -0.85
N PHE A 84 -7.46 4.45 -0.76
CA PHE A 84 -7.23 5.84 -1.15
C PHE A 84 -6.21 6.54 -0.27
N ARG A 85 -6.27 6.33 1.05
CA ARG A 85 -5.37 7.00 2.01
C ARG A 85 -3.91 6.56 1.83
N ASN A 86 -3.68 5.30 1.47
CA ASN A 86 -2.34 4.72 1.45
C ASN A 86 -1.76 4.54 0.04
N MET A 87 -2.60 4.63 -1.01
CA MET A 87 -2.19 4.55 -2.41
C MET A 87 -1.00 5.45 -2.78
N PRO A 88 -0.89 6.72 -2.33
CA PRO A 88 0.21 7.61 -2.71
C PRO A 88 1.60 7.02 -2.48
N VAL A 89 1.76 6.21 -1.42
CA VAL A 89 3.04 5.54 -1.13
C VAL A 89 3.34 4.46 -2.16
N GLY A 90 2.32 3.70 -2.58
CA GLY A 90 2.44 2.74 -3.68
C GLY A 90 2.76 3.41 -5.01
N VAL A 91 2.15 4.58 -5.30
CA VAL A 91 2.45 5.39 -6.49
C VAL A 91 3.92 5.80 -6.50
N ARG A 92 4.40 6.42 -5.41
CA ARG A 92 5.78 6.90 -5.27
C ARG A 92 6.79 5.76 -5.38
N ALA A 93 6.55 4.63 -4.71
CA ALA A 93 7.40 3.46 -4.78
C ALA A 93 7.44 2.87 -6.21
N GLY A 94 6.28 2.83 -6.88
CA GLY A 94 6.15 2.40 -8.26
C GLY A 94 6.90 3.29 -9.24
N ILE A 95 6.74 4.62 -9.14
CA ILE A 95 7.46 5.59 -9.98
C ILE A 95 8.96 5.41 -9.79
N ALA A 96 9.43 5.42 -8.55
CA ALA A 96 10.86 5.29 -8.23
C ALA A 96 11.45 3.99 -8.81
N ALA A 97 10.74 2.87 -8.74
CA ALA A 97 11.22 1.60 -9.28
C ALA A 97 11.12 1.54 -10.81
N MET A 98 10.04 2.03 -11.41
CA MET A 98 9.86 2.00 -12.87
C MET A 98 10.83 2.94 -13.58
N SER A 99 11.15 4.10 -13.00
CA SER A 99 12.12 5.04 -13.57
C SER A 99 13.55 4.48 -13.63
N GLN A 100 13.84 3.39 -12.92
CA GLN A 100 15.12 2.67 -12.99
C GLN A 100 15.12 1.54 -14.02
N ILE A 101 13.96 1.19 -14.58
CA ILE A 101 13.82 0.13 -15.58
C ILE A 101 13.92 0.79 -16.96
N ASP A 102 14.94 0.39 -17.72
CA ASP A 102 15.14 0.89 -19.08
C ASP A 102 13.97 0.50 -20.00
N GLN A 103 13.48 1.45 -20.81
CA GLN A 103 12.39 1.22 -21.76
C GLN A 103 12.73 0.18 -22.82
N SER A 104 14.02 0.00 -23.15
CA SER A 104 14.49 -1.01 -24.09
C SER A 104 14.11 -2.44 -23.69
N LEU A 105 13.88 -2.73 -22.40
CA LEU A 105 13.40 -4.05 -21.96
C LEU A 105 11.97 -4.33 -22.42
N ASP A 106 11.13 -3.28 -22.49
CA ASP A 106 9.76 -3.40 -22.98
C ASP A 106 9.77 -3.57 -24.50
N GLU A 107 10.61 -2.78 -25.21
CA GLU A 107 10.77 -2.83 -26.67
C GLU A 107 11.34 -4.19 -27.12
N ALA A 108 12.37 -4.71 -26.46
CA ALA A 108 12.93 -6.02 -26.76
C ALA A 108 11.91 -7.15 -26.59
N SER A 109 11.06 -7.08 -25.56
CA SER A 109 9.98 -8.03 -25.34
C SER A 109 8.96 -8.00 -26.49
N LEU A 110 8.57 -6.80 -26.94
CA LEU A 110 7.66 -6.63 -28.08
C LEU A 110 8.27 -7.11 -29.40
N THR A 111 9.55 -6.82 -29.66
CA THR A 111 10.28 -7.31 -30.86
C THR A 111 10.38 -8.83 -30.90
N LEU A 112 10.47 -9.49 -29.75
CA LEU A 112 10.41 -10.96 -29.62
C LEU A 112 9.00 -11.54 -29.79
N GLY A 113 8.01 -10.72 -30.20
CA GLY A 113 6.64 -11.14 -30.46
C GLY A 113 5.75 -11.23 -29.22
N ALA A 114 6.20 -10.76 -28.05
CA ALA A 114 5.35 -10.70 -26.87
C ALA A 114 4.29 -9.61 -27.01
N ARG A 115 3.12 -9.82 -26.40
CA ARG A 115 2.07 -8.80 -26.24
C ARG A 115 2.32 -7.96 -24.99
N SER A 116 1.75 -6.75 -24.92
CA SER A 116 1.92 -5.83 -23.78
C SER A 116 1.63 -6.47 -22.42
N PHE A 117 0.60 -7.31 -22.33
CA PHE A 117 0.29 -8.03 -21.09
C PHE A 117 1.38 -9.05 -20.70
N THR A 118 1.98 -9.73 -21.69
CA THR A 118 3.09 -10.64 -21.47
C THR A 118 4.34 -9.89 -21.00
N THR A 119 4.65 -8.75 -21.62
CA THR A 119 5.76 -7.86 -21.20
C THR A 119 5.55 -7.39 -19.75
N LEU A 120 4.36 -6.90 -19.42
CA LEU A 120 4.01 -6.48 -18.06
C LEU A 120 4.23 -7.63 -17.06
N ARG A 121 3.69 -8.82 -17.33
CA ARG A 121 3.70 -9.93 -16.38
C ARG A 121 5.06 -10.61 -16.23
N LYS A 122 5.82 -10.75 -17.32
CA LYS A 122 7.07 -11.52 -17.34
C LYS A 122 8.33 -10.66 -17.22
N VAL A 123 8.27 -9.38 -17.56
CA VAL A 123 9.44 -8.47 -17.54
C VAL A 123 9.26 -7.43 -16.43
N VAL A 124 8.19 -6.63 -16.51
CA VAL A 124 8.02 -5.47 -15.62
C VAL A 124 7.68 -5.87 -14.18
N LEU A 125 6.66 -6.72 -13.96
CA LEU A 125 6.25 -7.14 -12.60
C LEU A 125 7.38 -7.79 -11.79
N PRO A 126 8.20 -8.70 -12.34
CA PRO A 126 9.34 -9.26 -11.61
C PRO A 126 10.40 -8.22 -11.21
N LEU A 127 10.61 -7.18 -12.03
CA LEU A 127 11.52 -6.08 -11.72
C LEU A 127 10.94 -5.11 -10.69
N LEU A 128 9.60 -4.99 -10.64
CA LEU A 128 8.88 -4.18 -9.65
C LEU A 128 8.66 -4.87 -8.30
N ARG A 129 9.10 -6.11 -8.10
CA ARG A 129 8.95 -6.84 -6.83
C ARG A 129 9.37 -6.03 -5.59
N PRO A 130 10.50 -5.28 -5.59
CA PRO A 130 10.86 -4.46 -4.43
C PRO A 130 9.82 -3.38 -4.12
N ALA A 131 9.27 -2.72 -5.14
CA ALA A 131 8.20 -1.74 -4.97
C ALA A 131 6.88 -2.38 -4.53
N ILE A 132 6.55 -3.57 -5.07
CA ILE A 132 5.38 -4.36 -4.65
C ILE A 132 5.48 -4.69 -3.15
N VAL A 133 6.63 -5.21 -2.69
CA VAL A 133 6.87 -5.50 -1.27
C VAL A 133 6.72 -4.25 -0.42
N ALA A 134 7.35 -3.15 -0.81
CA ALA A 134 7.29 -1.90 -0.07
C ALA A 134 5.84 -1.39 0.06
N ALA A 135 5.09 -1.38 -1.04
CA ALA A 135 3.70 -0.94 -1.06
C ALA A 135 2.78 -1.86 -0.25
N LEU A 136 2.96 -3.19 -0.34
CA LEU A 136 2.19 -4.17 0.43
C LEU A 136 2.44 -4.05 1.93
N VAL A 137 3.71 -4.07 2.34
CA VAL A 137 4.09 -3.96 3.75
C VAL A 137 3.60 -2.65 4.34
N PHE A 138 3.83 -1.53 3.64
CA PHE A 138 3.37 -0.22 4.12
C PHE A 138 1.86 -0.18 4.30
N SER A 139 1.11 -0.59 3.27
CA SER A 139 -0.36 -0.56 3.30
C SER A 139 -0.93 -1.48 4.37
N PHE A 140 -0.35 -2.68 4.55
CA PHE A 140 -0.77 -3.63 5.57
C PHE A 140 -0.54 -3.08 6.98
N VAL A 141 0.68 -2.61 7.27
CA VAL A 141 1.02 -2.00 8.57
C VAL A 141 0.11 -0.81 8.86
N ARG A 142 -0.16 0.01 7.84
CA ARG A 142 -1.01 1.18 7.99
C ARG A 142 -2.46 0.82 8.24
N ALA A 143 -2.98 -0.26 7.65
CA ALA A 143 -4.31 -0.77 7.93
C ALA A 143 -4.44 -1.35 9.36
N MET A 144 -3.42 -2.08 9.82
CA MET A 144 -3.38 -2.68 11.17
C MET A 144 -3.31 -1.64 12.29
N THR A 145 -2.73 -0.47 12.04
CA THR A 145 -2.38 0.53 13.08
C THR A 145 -3.17 1.84 12.99
N ALA A 146 -4.09 1.97 12.02
CA ALA A 146 -4.84 3.20 11.85
C ALA A 146 -5.98 3.34 12.86
N ILE A 147 -6.13 4.55 13.38
CA ILE A 147 -7.26 4.91 14.25
C ILE A 147 -7.98 6.17 13.78
N SER A 148 -7.26 7.16 13.24
CA SER A 148 -7.78 8.52 13.04
C SER A 148 -8.98 8.64 12.08
N ALA A 149 -8.97 7.93 10.95
CA ALA A 149 -10.15 7.86 10.07
C ALA A 149 -11.10 6.74 10.50
N VAL A 150 -10.54 5.65 11.01
CA VAL A 150 -11.22 4.39 11.30
C VAL A 150 -12.24 4.53 12.41
N ILE A 151 -11.95 5.32 13.45
CA ILE A 151 -12.85 5.49 14.60
C ILE A 151 -14.23 6.05 14.20
N PHE A 152 -14.30 6.78 13.08
CA PHE A 152 -15.55 7.29 12.53
C PHE A 152 -16.29 6.25 11.66
N LEU A 153 -15.59 5.25 11.12
CA LEU A 153 -16.11 4.31 10.13
C LEU A 153 -16.43 2.92 10.71
N VAL A 154 -15.94 2.61 11.92
CA VAL A 154 -16.24 1.35 12.61
C VAL A 154 -17.71 1.25 12.97
N SER A 155 -18.20 0.02 13.08
CA SER A 155 -19.57 -0.30 13.50
C SER A 155 -19.57 -1.53 14.40
N ALA A 156 -20.73 -1.89 14.96
CA ALA A 156 -20.86 -3.08 15.80
C ALA A 156 -20.41 -4.38 15.09
N ASN A 157 -20.57 -4.45 13.76
CA ASN A 157 -20.18 -5.61 12.96
C ASN A 157 -18.74 -5.53 12.44
N TYR A 158 -18.18 -4.31 12.37
CA TYR A 158 -16.83 -4.06 11.85
C TYR A 158 -16.05 -3.16 12.83
N ASP A 159 -15.82 -3.68 14.04
CA ASP A 159 -14.97 -3.03 15.03
C ASP A 159 -13.50 -3.36 14.75
N MET A 160 -12.64 -2.36 14.72
CA MET A 160 -11.22 -2.55 14.44
C MET A 160 -10.46 -2.71 15.76
N ALA A 161 -9.37 -3.45 15.72
CA ALA A 161 -8.49 -3.75 16.82
C ALA A 161 -7.99 -2.47 17.51
N THR A 162 -7.69 -1.43 16.72
CA THR A 162 -7.27 -0.12 17.22
C THR A 162 -8.37 0.61 17.99
N SER A 163 -9.62 0.53 17.52
CA SER A 163 -10.81 1.04 18.21
C SER A 163 -11.04 0.30 19.53
N TYR A 164 -10.96 -1.03 19.50
CA TYR A 164 -11.07 -1.87 20.69
C TYR A 164 -9.98 -1.56 21.73
N ILE A 165 -8.71 -1.42 21.30
CA ILE A 165 -7.60 -1.05 22.18
C ILE A 165 -7.85 0.32 22.82
N LEU A 166 -8.25 1.31 22.03
CA LEU A 166 -8.55 2.65 22.54
C LEU A 166 -9.65 2.59 23.60
N GLY A 167 -10.75 1.89 23.33
CA GLY A 167 -11.83 1.73 24.31
C GLY A 167 -11.37 1.05 25.60
N ARG A 168 -10.40 0.12 25.55
CA ARG A 168 -9.82 -0.48 26.78
C ARG A 168 -8.98 0.50 27.56
N VAL A 169 -8.20 1.33 26.88
CA VAL A 169 -7.42 2.40 27.50
C VAL A 169 -8.34 3.42 28.17
N GLU A 170 -9.43 3.82 27.50
CA GLU A 170 -10.42 4.76 28.05
C GLU A 170 -11.13 4.21 29.30
N ASN A 171 -11.37 2.90 29.34
CA ASN A 171 -11.94 2.21 30.50
C ASN A 171 -10.90 1.88 31.60
N SER A 172 -9.66 2.36 31.48
CA SER A 172 -8.54 2.03 32.39
C SER A 172 -8.16 0.53 32.46
N ASP A 173 -8.60 -0.27 31.49
CA ASP A 173 -8.26 -1.69 31.33
C ASP A 173 -6.89 -1.87 30.66
N PHE A 174 -5.84 -1.26 31.22
CA PHE A 174 -4.50 -1.25 30.61
C PHE A 174 -3.92 -2.65 30.42
N GLY A 175 -4.18 -3.58 31.34
CA GLY A 175 -3.70 -4.97 31.24
C GLY A 175 -4.21 -5.66 29.95
N LEU A 176 -5.50 -5.50 29.64
CA LEU A 176 -6.08 -6.03 28.41
C LEU A 176 -5.57 -5.30 27.17
N ALA A 177 -5.46 -3.97 27.23
CA ALA A 177 -4.95 -3.16 26.11
C ALA A 177 -3.51 -3.55 25.73
N ILE A 178 -2.63 -3.74 26.72
CA ILE A 178 -1.23 -4.12 26.52
C ILE A 178 -1.12 -5.54 25.98
N ALA A 179 -1.84 -6.50 26.57
CA ALA A 179 -1.84 -7.89 26.10
C ALA A 179 -2.30 -7.99 24.64
N TYR A 180 -3.41 -7.32 24.31
CA TYR A 180 -3.97 -7.31 22.98
C TYR A 180 -3.05 -6.61 21.97
N SER A 181 -2.44 -5.48 22.34
CA SER A 181 -1.44 -4.78 21.50
C SER A 181 -0.20 -5.64 21.23
N SER A 182 0.26 -6.39 22.24
CA SER A 182 1.42 -7.29 22.10
C SER A 182 1.14 -8.41 21.09
N VAL A 183 -0.04 -9.03 21.15
CA VAL A 183 -0.46 -10.03 20.17
C VAL A 183 -0.55 -9.43 18.77
N LEU A 184 -1.14 -8.23 18.65
CA LEU A 184 -1.28 -7.55 17.36
C LEU A 184 0.08 -7.22 16.73
N ILE A 185 1.06 -6.80 17.53
CA ILE A 185 2.43 -6.56 17.08
C ILE A 185 3.07 -7.86 16.58
N LEU A 186 2.95 -8.97 17.32
CA LEU A 186 3.52 -10.25 16.90
C LEU A 186 2.93 -10.72 15.57
N VAL A 187 1.61 -10.68 15.43
CA VAL A 187 0.91 -11.06 14.19
C VAL A 187 1.33 -10.16 13.03
N MET A 188 1.43 -8.85 13.28
CA MET A 188 1.89 -7.89 12.27
C MET A 188 3.32 -8.20 11.81
N LEU A 189 4.26 -8.49 12.73
CA LEU A 189 5.62 -8.87 12.38
C LEU A 189 5.66 -10.17 11.56
N CYS A 190 4.89 -11.19 11.96
CA CYS A 190 4.76 -12.44 11.21
C CYS A 190 4.24 -12.20 9.78
N ALA A 191 3.21 -11.35 9.62
CA ALA A 191 2.66 -11.01 8.32
C ALA A 191 3.66 -10.24 7.44
N ILE A 192 4.44 -9.31 8.02
CA ILE A 192 5.50 -8.59 7.28
C ILE A 192 6.56 -9.58 6.76
N VAL A 193 7.03 -10.49 7.62
CA VAL A 193 8.00 -11.52 7.23
C VAL A 193 7.42 -12.41 6.13
N LEU A 194 6.17 -12.83 6.26
CA LEU A 194 5.47 -13.62 5.25
C LEU A 194 5.41 -12.89 3.90
N ILE A 195 5.03 -11.61 3.87
CA ILE A 195 4.99 -10.79 2.65
C ILE A 195 6.39 -10.72 2.00
N GLN A 196 7.44 -10.51 2.80
CA GLN A 196 8.81 -10.44 2.31
C GLN A 196 9.29 -11.77 1.71
N ILE A 197 8.95 -12.90 2.33
CA ILE A 197 9.31 -14.24 1.85
C ILE A 197 8.54 -14.57 0.56
N VAL A 198 7.22 -14.36 0.55
CA VAL A 198 6.35 -14.78 -0.57
C VAL A 198 6.62 -13.97 -1.83
N VAL A 199 6.79 -12.65 -1.72
CA VAL A 199 7.02 -11.78 -2.90
C VAL A 199 8.50 -11.76 -3.29
N GLY A 200 9.39 -11.92 -2.32
CA GLY A 200 10.83 -11.99 -2.48
C GLY A 200 11.50 -10.63 -2.64
N GLN A 201 12.56 -10.40 -1.87
CA GLN A 201 13.45 -9.25 -2.07
C GLN A 201 14.50 -9.60 -3.13
N ARG A 202 14.28 -9.21 -4.38
CA ARG A 202 15.44 -9.03 -5.27
C ARG A 202 16.18 -7.80 -4.78
N ARG A 203 17.27 -8.01 -4.03
CA ARG A 203 18.29 -6.98 -3.85
C ARG A 203 18.72 -6.60 -5.26
N LEU A 204 18.38 -5.40 -5.73
CA LEU A 204 19.08 -4.83 -6.87
C LEU A 204 20.53 -4.75 -6.42
N GLY A 205 21.33 -5.74 -6.83
CA GLY A 205 22.75 -5.73 -6.59
C GLY A 205 23.26 -4.43 -7.19
N ARG A 206 23.82 -3.55 -6.34
CA ARG A 206 24.77 -2.53 -6.78
C ARG A 206 25.89 -3.27 -7.51
N ARG A 207 25.72 -3.53 -8.81
CA ARG A 207 26.83 -3.93 -9.67
C ARG A 207 27.75 -2.72 -9.75
N GLY A 208 29.02 -2.96 -9.41
CA GLY A 208 29.97 -1.96 -8.97
C GLY A 208 30.24 -0.85 -9.98
N ALA A 209 30.02 0.38 -9.54
CA ALA A 209 30.68 1.56 -10.09
C ALA A 209 32.09 1.71 -9.47
N GLN A 210 32.87 0.62 -9.43
CA GLN A 210 34.21 0.61 -8.83
C GLN A 210 35.29 -0.05 -9.72
N GLN A 211 34.97 -0.36 -10.98
CA GLN A 211 35.91 -1.07 -11.86
C GLN A 211 36.42 -0.26 -13.07
N PHE A 212 36.09 1.03 -13.19
CA PHE A 212 36.54 1.89 -14.31
C PHE A 212 37.49 3.02 -13.91
N GLY A 213 37.98 3.06 -12.66
CA GLY A 213 38.80 4.15 -12.14
C GLY A 213 40.30 3.87 -11.99
N LEU A 214 40.79 2.65 -12.29
CA LEU A 214 42.15 2.23 -11.91
C LEU A 214 43.04 1.74 -13.07
N GLU A 215 42.67 1.97 -14.33
CA GLU A 215 43.50 1.58 -15.49
C GLU A 215 44.00 2.78 -16.33
N GLY A 216 43.79 4.01 -15.88
CA GLY A 216 44.19 5.22 -16.62
C GLY A 216 45.43 5.95 -16.10
N SER A 217 46.14 5.42 -15.09
CA SER A 217 47.25 6.15 -14.44
C SER A 217 48.50 5.30 -14.26
N THR A 218 48.89 4.56 -15.30
CA THR A 218 50.28 4.07 -15.47
C THR A 218 50.52 3.75 -16.94
N ALA A 219 51.00 4.74 -17.70
CA ALA A 219 51.95 4.62 -18.82
C ALA A 219 52.15 5.99 -19.46
#